data_AF-A0A976HLN3-F1
#
_entry.id   AF-A0A976HLN3-F1
#
_cell.length_a   1.000
_cell.length_b   1.000
_cell.length_c   1.000
_cell.angle_alpha   90.00
_cell.angle_beta   90.00
_cell.angle_gamma   90.00
#
_symmetry.space_group_name_H-M   'P 1'
#
loop_
_entity.id
_entity.type
_entity.pdbx_description
1 polymer ?
#
loop_
_entity_poly.entity_id
_entity_poly.type
_entity_poly.pdbx_seq_one_letter_code
_entity_poly.pdbx_strand_id
1 'polypeptide(L)' 'MSTATHSVPNRNWSYPTAIKFGVGRISELAEHAAGAGLKKPLLVTDKALASLPITAAALDVL' A
#
# COMPACT_ATOMS: atom_id res chain seq x y z
N MET A 1 -5.24 -7.10 -24.00
CA MET A 1 -5.23 -7.82 -22.71
C MET A 1 -6.23 -7.11 -21.80
N SER A 2 -7.22 -7.85 -21.29
CA SER A 2 -8.45 -7.30 -20.71
C SER A 2 -8.18 -6.51 -19.44
N THR A 3 -8.44 -5.20 -19.45
CA THR A 3 -8.50 -4.36 -18.24
C THR A 3 -9.75 -4.75 -17.47
N ALA A 4 -9.63 -5.66 -16.51
CA ALA A 4 -10.72 -5.98 -15.60
C ALA A 4 -11.13 -4.69 -14.85
N THR A 5 -12.30 -4.15 -15.20
CA THR A 5 -12.99 -3.10 -14.47
C THR A 5 -13.30 -3.63 -13.07
N HIS A 6 -12.38 -3.40 -12.13
CA HIS A 6 -12.64 -3.69 -10.73
C HIS A 6 -13.66 -2.68 -10.21
N SER A 7 -14.79 -3.17 -9.69
CA SER A 7 -15.86 -2.35 -9.11
C SER A 7 -15.47 -1.64 -7.81
N VAL A 8 -14.26 -1.91 -7.30
CA VAL A 8 -13.72 -1.32 -6.08
C VAL A 8 -13.33 0.14 -6.36
N PRO A 9 -13.93 1.12 -5.68
CA PRO A 9 -13.61 2.53 -5.88
C PRO A 9 -12.14 2.84 -5.56
N ASN A 10 -11.47 3.62 -6.40
CA ASN A 10 -10.23 4.29 -6.03
C ASN A 10 -10.58 5.64 -5.36
N ARG A 11 -10.27 5.80 -4.07
CA ARG A 11 -10.66 6.97 -3.27
C ARG A 11 -9.57 7.36 -2.28
N ASN A 12 -9.50 8.67 -2.02
CA ASN A 12 -8.82 9.22 -0.85
C ASN A 12 -9.89 9.54 0.19
N TRP A 13 -9.71 9.01 1.41
CA TRP A 13 -10.53 9.37 2.57
C TRP A 13 -9.59 9.91 3.64
N SER A 14 -9.95 10.97 4.35
CA SER A 14 -9.16 11.44 5.50
C SER A 14 -10.03 11.67 6.73
N TYR A 15 -9.86 10.90 7.81
CA TYR A 15 -10.29 11.28 9.18
C TYR A 15 -9.90 10.24 10.26
N PRO A 16 -9.19 10.62 11.34
CA PRO A 16 -8.27 11.76 11.41
C PRO A 16 -7.01 11.54 10.54
N THR A 17 -6.77 10.30 10.10
CA THR A 17 -5.63 9.90 9.27
C THR A 17 -6.03 9.82 7.80
N ALA A 18 -5.11 10.18 6.91
CA ALA A 18 -5.29 10.01 5.47
C ALA A 18 -5.20 8.52 5.08
N ILE A 19 -6.21 8.03 4.36
CA ILE A 19 -6.37 6.66 3.90
C ILE A 19 -6.38 6.66 2.37
N LYS A 20 -5.50 5.85 1.79
CA LYS A 20 -5.41 5.62 0.34
C LYS A 20 -6.08 4.30 0.00
N PHE A 21 -7.24 4.35 -0.64
CA PHE A 21 -8.06 3.17 -0.94
C PHE A 21 -8.14 2.92 -2.45
N GLY A 22 -8.00 1.66 -2.87
CA GLY A 22 -8.11 1.23 -4.26
C GLY A 22 -7.13 0.12 -4.63
N VAL A 23 -7.49 -0.67 -5.64
CA VAL A 23 -6.62 -1.71 -6.21
C VAL A 23 -5.37 -1.07 -6.82
N GLY A 24 -4.19 -1.64 -6.57
CA GLY A 24 -2.90 -1.19 -7.12
C GLY A 24 -2.22 -0.04 -6.38
N ARG A 25 -2.88 0.57 -5.40
CA ARG A 25 -2.35 1.75 -4.68
C ARG A 25 -1.18 1.46 -3.75
N ILE A 26 -0.87 0.20 -3.50
CA ILE A 26 0.35 -0.20 -2.78
C ILE A 26 1.61 0.33 -3.47
N SER A 27 1.57 0.56 -4.79
CA SER A 27 2.67 1.17 -5.55
C SER A 27 3.03 2.60 -5.08
N GLU A 28 2.12 3.31 -4.40
CA GLU A 28 2.36 4.66 -3.89
C GLU A 28 3.04 4.64 -2.50
N LEU A 29 3.29 3.47 -1.90
CA LEU A 29 3.70 3.33 -0.50
C LEU A 29 5.03 4.03 -0.17
N ALA A 30 6.08 3.87 -0.99
CA ALA A 30 7.35 4.56 -0.77
C ALA A 30 7.23 6.08 -0.85
N GLU A 31 6.43 6.60 -1.77
CA GLU A 31 6.20 8.05 -1.91
C GLU A 31 5.55 8.62 -0.64
N HIS A 32 4.55 7.92 -0.09
CA HIS A 32 3.91 8.34 1.17
C HIS A 32 4.85 8.21 2.36
N ALA A 33 5.68 7.16 2.42
CA ALA A 33 6.69 6.98 3.46
C ALA A 33 7.73 8.11 3.45
N ALA A 34 8.25 8.44 2.26
CA ALA A 34 9.18 9.55 2.08
C ALA A 34 8.53 10.90 2.40
N GLY A 35 7.28 11.13 1.96
CA GLY A 35 6.49 12.33 2.27
C GLY A 35 6.22 12.52 3.77
N ALA A 36 6.18 11.43 4.54
CA ALA A 36 6.12 11.44 5.99
C ALA A 36 7.49 11.62 6.68
N GLY A 37 8.58 11.76 5.91
CA GLY A 37 9.94 11.95 6.42
C GLY A 37 10.66 10.65 6.82
N LEU A 38 10.14 9.47 6.46
CA LEU A 38 10.78 8.19 6.74
C LEU A 38 11.99 7.99 5.80
N LYS A 39 13.16 7.70 6.38
CA LYS A 39 14.41 7.48 5.62
C LYS A 39 14.80 6.00 5.49
N LYS A 40 14.39 5.18 6.46
CA LYS A 40 14.66 3.74 6.55
C LYS A 40 13.46 3.07 7.21
N PRO A 41 12.33 2.94 6.50
CA PRO A 41 11.12 2.34 7.08
C PRO A 41 11.36 0.85 7.41
N LEU A 42 10.78 0.40 8.52
CA LEU A 42 10.71 -1.02 8.89
C LEU A 42 9.27 -1.49 8.69
N LEU A 43 9.07 -2.42 7.76
CA LEU A 43 7.77 -3.06 7.57
C LEU A 43 7.55 -4.08 8.68
N VAL A 44 6.53 -3.86 9.52
CA VAL A 44 6.12 -4.77 10.59
C VAL A 44 4.85 -5.50 10.18
N THR A 45 4.85 -6.82 10.27
CA THR A 45 3.70 -7.67 9.93
C THR A 45 3.68 -8.90 10.83
N ASP A 46 2.55 -9.60 10.90
CA ASP A 46 2.46 -10.87 11.64
C ASP A 46 3.02 -12.06 10.83
N LYS A 47 3.21 -13.20 11.50
CA LYS A 47 3.82 -14.40 10.90
C LYS A 47 3.02 -14.98 9.73
N ALA A 48 1.68 -14.91 9.77
CA ALA A 48 0.86 -15.47 8.70
C ALA A 48 0.97 -14.59 7.45
N LEU A 49 0.81 -13.26 7.62
CA LEU A 49 0.90 -12.31 6.53
C LEU A 49 2.32 -12.21 5.94
N ALA A 50 3.36 -12.45 6.73
CA ALA A 50 4.76 -12.40 6.27
C ALA A 50 5.02 -13.29 5.04
N SER A 51 4.29 -14.40 4.91
CA SER A 51 4.43 -15.34 3.79
C SER A 51 3.53 -15.04 2.59
N LEU A 52 2.63 -14.07 2.69
CA LEU A 52 1.63 -13.80 1.65
C LEU A 52 2.14 -12.78 0.61
N PRO A 53 1.64 -12.83 -0.64
CA PRO A 53 2.05 -11.92 -1.71
C PRO A 53 1.88 -10.43 -1.40
N ILE A 54 0.94 -10.06 -0.53
CA ILE A 54 0.72 -8.66 -0.14
C ILE A 54 1.92 -8.07 0.60
N THR A 55 2.60 -8.86 1.44
CA THR A 55 3.77 -8.40 2.19
C THR A 55 4.99 -8.33 1.28
N ALA A 56 5.17 -9.32 0.39
CA ALA A 56 6.23 -9.28 -0.61
C ALA A 56 6.07 -8.04 -1.51
N ALA A 57 4.86 -7.79 -2.02
CA ALA A 57 4.57 -6.61 -2.83
C ALA A 57 4.79 -5.29 -2.07
N ALA A 58 4.55 -5.25 -0.75
CA ALA A 58 4.85 -4.09 0.07
C ALA A 58 6.37 -3.86 0.18
N LEU A 59 7.16 -4.91 0.39
CA LEU A 59 8.63 -4.84 0.47
C LEU A 59 9.27 -4.44 -0.86
N ASP A 60 8.75 -4.92 -1.99
CA ASP A 60 9.29 -4.62 -3.32
C ASP A 60 9.17 -3.12 -3.69
N VAL A 61 8.22 -2.41 -3.07
CA VAL A 61 7.92 -1.00 -3.36
C VAL A 61 8.32 -0.04 -2.25
N LEU A 62 8.83 -0.53 -1.11
CA LEU A 62 9.26 0.27 0.06
C LEU A 62 10.75 0.56 0.05
#